data_AF-A0A430PY33-F1
#
_entry.id   AF-A0A430PY33-F1
#
_cell.length_a   1.000
_cell.length_b   1.000
_cell.length_c   1.000
_cell.angle_alpha   90.00
_cell.angle_beta   90.00
_cell.angle_gamma   90.00
#
_symmetry.space_group_name_H-M   'P 1'
#
loop_
_entity.id
_entity.type
_entity.pdbx_description
1 polymer ?
#
loop_
_entity_poly.entity_id
_entity_poly.type
_entity_poly.pdbx_seq_one_letter_code
_entity_poly.pdbx_strand_id
1 'polypeptide(L)'
;MGLSKLSISDVDLKGKRVLIRVDFNVPMKDGKVTNTQRIAAAIPTIKYALDKGAKSVVLMSHLGRPDGNKIDKYSLKPVCPEVSKLLGKEVTFLSDCVGPDVVNACANPAPGSVFLLENLRFHVEEEGKGVSPTGEK
;
A
#
# COMPACT_ATOMS: atom_id res chain seq x y z
N MET A 1 16.97 -15.95 -19.20
CA MET A 1 16.98 -14.58 -19.75
C MET A 1 16.70 -13.61 -18.61
N GLY A 2 17.62 -12.72 -18.29
CA GLY A 2 17.37 -11.67 -17.30
C GLY A 2 16.50 -10.57 -17.92
N LEU A 3 15.50 -10.08 -17.18
CA LEU A 3 14.76 -8.89 -17.57
C LEU A 3 15.72 -7.69 -17.49
N SER A 4 15.76 -6.84 -18.52
CA SER A 4 16.57 -5.61 -18.57
C SER A 4 15.96 -4.45 -17.76
N LYS A 5 15.38 -4.75 -16.60
CA LYS A 5 14.68 -3.79 -15.73
C LYS A 5 15.47 -3.59 -14.45
N LEU A 6 15.47 -2.35 -13.97
CA LEU A 6 16.12 -2.01 -12.70
C LEU A 6 15.39 -2.72 -11.55
N SER A 7 16.16 -3.32 -10.65
CA SER A 7 15.67 -3.97 -9.44
C SER A 7 15.78 -3.02 -8.24
N ILE A 8 15.05 -3.32 -7.16
CA ILE A 8 15.21 -2.65 -5.87
C ILE A 8 16.65 -2.80 -5.33
N SER A 9 17.37 -3.85 -5.75
CA SER A 9 18.78 -4.07 -5.40
C SER A 9 19.74 -3.05 -6.00
N ASP A 10 19.30 -2.33 -7.03
CA ASP A 10 20.16 -1.50 -7.88
C ASP A 10 20.02 0.00 -7.56
N VAL A 11 19.24 0.35 -6.53
CA VAL A 11 18.91 1.74 -6.15
C VAL A 11 19.34 2.05 -4.72
N ASP A 12 19.72 3.31 -4.46
CA ASP A 12 20.01 3.78 -3.10
C ASP A 12 18.73 4.17 -2.36
N LEU A 13 18.47 3.50 -1.25
CA LEU A 13 17.29 3.69 -0.42
C LEU A 13 17.58 4.51 0.84
N LYS A 14 18.85 4.76 1.18
CA LYS A 14 19.22 5.35 2.47
C LYS A 14 18.65 6.76 2.64
N GLY A 15 17.91 6.98 3.73
CA GLY A 15 17.25 8.25 4.04
C GLY A 15 16.08 8.61 3.12
N LYS A 16 15.70 7.75 2.16
CA LYS A 16 14.62 8.01 1.21
C LYS A 16 13.27 7.60 1.77
N ARG A 17 12.22 8.24 1.28
CA ARG A 17 10.83 7.79 1.46
C ARG A 17 10.48 6.93 0.26
N VAL A 18 10.16 5.66 0.48
CA VAL A 18 9.97 4.68 -0.59
C VAL A 18 8.48 4.36 -0.71
N LEU A 19 7.89 4.61 -1.89
CA LEU A 19 6.53 4.16 -2.22
C LEU A 19 6.61 2.80 -2.91
N ILE A 20 5.92 1.80 -2.36
CA ILE A 20 5.92 0.43 -2.88
C ILE A 20 4.48 0.05 -3.26
N ARG A 21 4.27 -0.24 -4.54
CA ARG A 21 3.03 -0.86 -5.01
C ARG A 21 3.09 -2.36 -4.73
N VAL A 22 2.18 -2.85 -3.90
CA VAL A 22 2.10 -4.26 -3.49
C VAL A 22 0.79 -4.88 -3.95
N ASP A 23 0.76 -6.20 -4.02
CA ASP A 23 -0.48 -6.95 -4.27
C ASP A 23 -1.06 -7.44 -2.94
N PHE A 24 -1.94 -6.65 -2.35
CA PHE A 24 -2.75 -7.04 -1.18
C PHE A 24 -4.21 -7.35 -1.56
N ASN A 25 -4.46 -7.77 -2.79
CA ASN A 25 -5.78 -8.23 -3.20
C ASN A 25 -6.04 -9.65 -2.66
N VAL A 26 -6.33 -9.74 -1.37
CA VAL A 26 -6.50 -10.99 -0.60
C VAL A 26 -7.98 -11.37 -0.48
N PRO A 27 -8.29 -12.67 -0.37
CA PRO A 27 -9.65 -13.11 -0.07
C PRO A 27 -10.05 -12.66 1.35
N MET A 28 -11.27 -12.15 1.45
CA MET A 28 -11.86 -11.63 2.69
C MET A 28 -13.15 -12.38 3.01
N LYS A 29 -13.40 -12.64 4.29
CA LYS A 29 -14.66 -13.16 4.81
C LYS A 29 -15.00 -12.43 6.12
N ASP A 30 -16.20 -11.88 6.21
CA ASP A 30 -16.69 -11.16 7.41
C ASP A 30 -15.72 -10.06 7.90
N GLY A 31 -15.15 -9.31 6.95
CA GLY A 31 -14.17 -8.24 7.22
C GLY A 31 -12.78 -8.73 7.64
N LYS A 32 -12.48 -10.02 7.53
CA LYS A 32 -11.18 -10.61 7.91
C LYS A 32 -10.47 -11.24 6.73
N VAL A 33 -9.14 -11.14 6.71
CA VAL A 33 -8.27 -11.81 5.75
C VAL A 33 -8.32 -13.31 5.98
N THR A 34 -8.64 -14.10 4.95
CA THR A 34 -8.67 -15.58 5.07
C THR A 34 -7.41 -16.26 4.56
N ASN A 35 -6.63 -15.57 3.71
CA ASN A 35 -5.35 -16.07 3.21
C ASN A 35 -4.34 -14.92 3.12
N THR A 36 -3.23 -15.06 3.84
CA THR A 36 -2.19 -14.03 3.98
C THR A 36 -1.02 -14.21 2.99
N GLN A 37 -1.07 -15.20 2.09
CA GLN A 37 0.05 -15.53 1.19
C GLN A 37 0.56 -14.33 0.38
N ARG A 38 -0.36 -13.51 -0.16
CA ARG A 38 0.01 -12.30 -0.90
C ARG A 38 0.68 -11.25 -0.01
N ILE A 39 0.20 -11.11 1.23
CA ILE A 39 0.81 -10.21 2.21
C ILE A 39 2.22 -10.69 2.55
N ALA A 40 2.37 -11.98 2.87
CA ALA A 40 3.65 -12.61 3.19
C ALA A 40 4.68 -12.46 2.06
N ALA A 41 4.24 -12.56 0.80
CA ALA A 41 5.10 -12.40 -0.37
C ALA A 41 5.68 -10.99 -0.53
N ALA A 42 5.01 -9.95 -0.01
CA ALA A 42 5.52 -8.58 -0.07
C ALA A 42 6.54 -8.25 1.03
N ILE A 43 6.50 -8.97 2.16
CA ILE A 43 7.33 -8.70 3.35
C ILE A 43 8.83 -8.62 3.04
N PRO A 44 9.43 -9.51 2.22
CA PRO A 44 10.87 -9.41 1.92
C PRO A 44 11.27 -8.07 1.30
N THR A 45 10.47 -7.52 0.40
CA THR A 45 10.74 -6.22 -0.25
C THR A 45 10.62 -5.06 0.73
N ILE A 46 9.63 -5.10 1.63
CA ILE A 46 9.43 -4.09 2.66
C ILE A 46 10.60 -4.10 3.64
N LYS A 47 10.99 -5.28 4.13
CA LYS A 47 12.14 -5.46 5.01
C LYS A 47 13.42 -4.99 4.32
N TYR A 48 13.64 -5.38 3.07
CA TYR A 48 14.80 -4.94 2.30
C TYR A 48 14.93 -3.41 2.25
N ALA A 49 13.84 -2.69 1.98
CA ALA A 49 13.86 -1.23 1.95
C ALA A 49 14.24 -0.63 3.31
N LEU A 50 13.67 -1.15 4.40
CA LEU A 50 13.97 -0.72 5.77
C LEU A 50 15.43 -1.04 6.17
N ASP A 51 15.91 -2.25 5.88
CA ASP A 51 17.26 -2.72 6.19
C ASP A 51 18.33 -1.94 5.41
N LYS A 52 17.99 -1.44 4.21
CA LYS A 52 18.83 -0.52 3.42
C LYS A 52 18.73 0.94 3.88
N GLY A 53 18.06 1.21 4.98
CA GLY A 53 18.02 2.51 5.64
C GLY A 53 17.01 3.48 5.02
N ALA A 54 15.97 3.00 4.35
CA ALA A 54 14.84 3.86 3.98
C ALA A 54 14.32 4.60 5.22
N LYS A 55 14.12 5.92 5.07
CA LYS A 55 13.52 6.74 6.13
C LYS A 55 12.11 6.29 6.42
N SER A 56 11.33 5.96 5.40
CA SER A 56 10.00 5.37 5.55
C SER A 56 9.61 4.56 4.33
N VAL A 57 8.63 3.68 4.53
CA VAL A 57 7.98 2.89 3.47
C VAL A 57 6.49 3.23 3.45
N VAL A 58 5.98 3.58 2.28
CA VAL A 58 4.55 3.81 2.02
C VAL A 58 4.06 2.69 1.11
N LEU A 59 3.07 1.93 1.55
CA LEU A 59 2.50 0.81 0.81
C LEU A 59 1.21 1.27 0.15
N MET A 60 1.07 0.97 -1.14
CA MET A 60 -0.17 1.19 -1.88
C MET A 60 -0.61 -0.10 -2.57
N SER A 61 -1.91 -0.36 -2.55
CA SER A 61 -2.52 -1.55 -3.15
C SER A 61 -3.96 -1.25 -3.53
N HIS A 62 -4.58 -2.20 -4.20
CA HIS A 62 -6.03 -2.27 -4.31
C HIS A 62 -6.56 -3.53 -3.63
N LEU A 63 -7.88 -3.56 -3.41
CA LEU A 63 -8.63 -4.74 -2.98
C LEU A 63 -9.95 -4.80 -3.76
N GLY A 64 -10.24 -5.94 -4.37
CA GLY A 64 -11.47 -6.13 -5.13
C GLY A 64 -11.67 -5.16 -6.29
N ARG A 65 -12.94 -4.83 -6.55
CA ARG A 65 -13.40 -3.94 -7.63
C ARG A 65 -14.43 -2.96 -7.08
N PRO A 66 -13.97 -1.86 -6.49
CA PRO A 66 -14.85 -0.81 -5.97
C PRO A 66 -15.29 0.20 -7.05
N ASP A 67 -14.79 0.07 -8.28
CA ASP A 67 -15.19 0.86 -9.46
C ASP A 67 -15.21 2.39 -9.21
N GLY A 68 -14.15 2.91 -8.56
CA GLY A 68 -14.00 4.35 -8.29
C GLY A 68 -14.83 4.88 -7.11
N ASN A 69 -15.40 4.00 -6.28
CA ASN A 69 -16.26 4.38 -5.16
C ASN A 69 -15.68 3.92 -3.81
N LYS A 70 -15.85 4.72 -2.76
CA LYS A 70 -15.48 4.31 -1.39
C LYS A 70 -16.51 3.28 -0.88
N ILE A 71 -16.10 2.02 -0.83
CA ILE A 71 -16.93 0.90 -0.37
C ILE A 71 -16.21 0.16 0.76
N ASP A 72 -16.77 0.21 1.97
CA ASP A 72 -16.16 -0.35 3.19
C ASP A 72 -15.72 -1.82 3.06
N LYS A 73 -16.50 -2.63 2.32
CA LYS A 73 -16.17 -4.04 2.01
C LYS A 73 -14.81 -4.21 1.34
N TYR A 74 -14.35 -3.21 0.60
CA TYR A 74 -13.09 -3.20 -0.13
C TYR A 74 -12.01 -2.32 0.53
N SER A 75 -12.21 -1.87 1.78
CA SER A 75 -11.16 -1.16 2.52
C SER A 75 -9.96 -2.06 2.81
N LEU A 76 -8.76 -1.49 2.76
CA LEU A 76 -7.51 -2.13 3.16
C LEU A 76 -7.25 -2.06 4.67
N LYS A 77 -8.11 -1.36 5.44
CA LYS A 77 -8.00 -1.26 6.89
C LYS A 77 -7.85 -2.63 7.59
N PRO A 78 -8.60 -3.69 7.23
CA PRO A 78 -8.44 -5.00 7.86
C PRO A 78 -7.17 -5.77 7.44
N VAL A 79 -6.49 -5.32 6.39
CA VAL A 79 -5.21 -5.89 5.94
C VAL A 79 -4.05 -5.34 6.79
N CYS A 80 -4.16 -4.10 7.27
CA CYS A 80 -3.11 -3.42 8.05
C CYS A 80 -2.60 -4.24 9.25
N PRO A 81 -3.45 -4.83 10.11
CA PRO A 81 -2.98 -5.65 11.23
C PRO A 81 -2.20 -6.89 10.80
N GLU A 82 -2.59 -7.54 9.69
CA GLU A 82 -1.88 -8.71 9.15
C GLU A 82 -0.51 -8.34 8.59
N VAL A 83 -0.40 -7.21 7.90
CA VAL A 83 0.89 -6.66 7.44
C VAL A 83 1.78 -6.37 8.64
N SER A 84 1.26 -5.69 9.65
CA SER A 84 2.01 -5.36 10.87
C SER A 84 2.53 -6.60 11.60
N LYS A 85 1.67 -7.62 11.76
CA LYS A 85 2.01 -8.91 12.35
C LYS A 85 3.12 -9.62 11.59
N LEU A 86 3.00 -9.74 10.26
CA LEU A 86 3.99 -10.45 9.44
C LEU A 86 5.32 -9.68 9.29
N LEU A 87 5.25 -8.35 9.30
CA LEU A 87 6.43 -7.49 9.28
C LEU A 87 7.17 -7.51 10.62
N GLY A 88 6.44 -7.67 11.73
CA GLY A 88 6.97 -7.53 13.09
C GLY A 88 7.18 -6.08 13.50
N LYS A 89 6.43 -5.15 12.89
CA LYS A 89 6.54 -3.70 13.11
C LYS A 89 5.16 -3.06 12.97
N GLU A 90 4.93 -1.99 13.71
CA GLU A 90 3.70 -1.19 13.56
C GLU A 90 3.57 -0.63 12.14
N VAL A 91 2.36 -0.72 11.59
CA VAL A 91 1.99 -0.13 10.30
C VAL A 91 0.85 0.85 10.54
N THR A 92 1.03 2.09 10.13
CA THR A 92 0.02 3.13 10.25
C THR A 92 -0.89 3.12 9.02
N PHE A 93 -2.18 2.90 9.24
CA PHE A 93 -3.17 2.99 8.16
C PHE A 93 -3.59 4.44 7.91
N LEU A 94 -3.63 4.86 6.66
CA LEU A 94 -4.15 6.16 6.22
C LEU A 94 -5.49 5.94 5.50
N SER A 95 -6.52 6.71 5.86
CA SER A 95 -7.90 6.56 5.35
C SER A 95 -8.11 7.03 3.91
N ASP A 96 -7.04 7.50 3.25
CA ASP A 96 -7.02 7.85 1.84
C ASP A 96 -5.63 7.51 1.26
N CYS A 97 -5.49 7.57 -0.06
CA CYS A 97 -4.22 7.37 -0.76
C CYS A 97 -3.61 8.66 -1.33
N VAL A 98 -4.40 9.73 -1.38
CA VAL A 98 -4.00 11.07 -1.83
C VAL A 98 -4.58 12.14 -0.90
N GLY A 99 -4.15 13.39 -1.07
CA GLY A 99 -4.67 14.53 -0.32
C GLY A 99 -3.75 15.03 0.81
N PRO A 100 -4.13 16.16 1.43
CA PRO A 100 -3.27 16.88 2.36
C PRO A 100 -2.88 16.05 3.59
N ASP A 101 -3.81 15.26 4.14
CA ASP A 101 -3.54 14.43 5.32
C ASP A 101 -2.51 13.35 5.04
N VAL A 102 -2.58 12.70 3.86
CA VAL A 102 -1.62 11.70 3.42
C VAL A 102 -0.24 12.32 3.20
N VAL A 103 -0.20 13.49 2.54
CA VAL A 103 1.04 14.24 2.30
C VAL A 103 1.69 14.63 3.64
N ASN A 104 0.91 15.17 4.57
CA ASN A 104 1.39 15.60 5.89
C ASN A 104 1.94 14.42 6.70
N ALA A 105 1.21 13.31 6.76
CA ALA A 105 1.66 12.10 7.44
C ALA A 105 2.97 11.55 6.85
N CYS A 106 3.12 11.62 5.52
CA CYS A 106 4.28 11.08 4.81
C CYS A 106 5.43 12.09 4.64
N ALA A 107 5.26 13.37 4.98
CA ALA A 107 6.24 14.43 4.71
C ALA A 107 7.54 14.23 5.50
N ASN A 108 7.42 14.02 6.80
CA ASN A 108 8.56 13.87 7.71
C ASN A 108 8.30 12.84 8.81
N PRO A 109 8.09 11.57 8.46
CA PRO A 109 7.81 10.53 9.44
C PRO A 109 9.08 10.16 10.22
N ALA A 110 8.90 9.50 11.37
CA ALA A 110 10.00 8.92 12.12
C ALA A 110 10.77 7.90 11.25
N PRO A 111 12.10 7.77 11.43
CA PRO A 111 12.87 6.76 10.71
C PRO A 111 12.32 5.34 10.91
N GLY A 112 12.15 4.62 9.81
CA GLY A 112 11.59 3.27 9.80
C GLY A 112 10.06 3.20 9.95
N SER A 113 9.34 4.31 9.81
CA SER A 113 7.87 4.30 9.72
C SER A 113 7.38 3.54 8.49
N VAL A 114 6.26 2.83 8.65
CA VAL A 114 5.59 2.12 7.58
C VAL A 114 4.13 2.54 7.52
N PHE A 115 3.67 2.96 6.35
CA PHE A 115 2.30 3.39 6.11
C PHE A 115 1.60 2.43 5.15
N LEU A 116 0.32 2.18 5.36
CA LEU A 116 -0.56 1.55 4.37
C LEU A 116 -1.62 2.57 3.97
N LEU A 117 -1.64 2.93 2.69
CA LEU A 117 -2.67 3.77 2.11
C LEU A 117 -3.98 2.99 1.94
N GLU A 118 -5.08 3.71 1.88
CA GLU A 118 -6.37 3.14 1.51
C GLU A 118 -6.37 2.67 0.03
N ASN A 119 -7.35 1.84 -0.32
CA ASN A 119 -7.54 1.23 -1.62
C ASN A 119 -7.48 2.23 -2.77
N LEU A 120 -6.47 2.09 -3.64
CA LEU A 120 -6.27 2.96 -4.80
C LEU A 120 -7.49 3.05 -5.72
N ARG A 121 -8.26 1.95 -5.85
CA ARG A 121 -9.43 1.90 -6.74
C ARG A 121 -10.66 2.62 -6.18
N PHE A 122 -10.58 3.21 -4.99
CA PHE A 122 -11.59 4.17 -4.54
C PHE A 122 -11.56 5.48 -5.33
N HIS A 123 -10.50 5.70 -6.12
CA HIS A 123 -10.36 6.80 -7.06
C HIS A 123 -10.47 6.25 -8.49
N VAL A 124 -11.38 6.80 -9.30
CA VAL A 124 -11.63 6.32 -10.68
C VAL A 124 -10.39 6.45 -11.57
N GLU A 125 -9.56 7.42 -11.25
CA GLU A 125 -8.29 7.77 -11.89
C GLU A 125 -7.28 6.60 -11.87
N GLU A 126 -7.40 5.67 -10.92
CA GLU A 126 -6.54 4.49 -10.84
C GLU A 126 -6.82 3.47 -11.96
N GLU A 127 -8.08 3.26 -12.33
CA GLU A 127 -8.46 2.33 -13.41
C GLU A 127 -8.71 3.04 -14.74
N GLY A 128 -8.88 4.37 -14.71
CA GLY A 128 -9.14 5.22 -15.88
C GLY A 128 -10.45 4.87 -16.59
N LYS A 129 -11.35 4.18 -15.89
CA LYS A 129 -12.65 3.71 -16.38
C LYS A 129 -13.62 3.72 -15.21
N GLY A 130 -14.72 4.43 -15.36
CA GLY A 130 -15.79 4.51 -14.37
C GLY A 130 -16.61 5.77 -14.58
N VAL A 131 -17.45 6.09 -13.59
CA VAL A 131 -18.13 7.37 -13.53
C VAL A 131 -17.70 8.00 -12.21
N SER A 132 -17.01 9.13 -12.28
CA SER A 132 -16.65 9.88 -11.07
C SER A 132 -17.93 10.29 -10.32
N PRO A 133 -17.84 10.68 -9.03
CA PRO A 133 -18.98 11.28 -8.34
C PRO A 133 -19.55 12.53 -9.04
N THR A 134 -18.76 13.17 -9.92
CA THR A 134 -19.12 14.33 -10.74
C THR A 134 -19.66 13.96 -12.13
N GLY A 135 -19.74 12.67 -12.48
CA GLY A 135 -20.27 12.20 -13.77
C GLY A 135 -19.25 12.16 -14.92
N GLU A 136 -17.97 12.41 -14.63
CA GLU A 136 -16.89 12.38 -15.63
C GLU A 136 -16.44 10.94 -15.88
N LYS A 137 -16.14 10.62 -17.16
CA LYS A 137 -15.79 9.29 -17.66
C LYS A 137 -14.28 9.12 -17.83
#